data_AF-A0A3E0KQF7-F1
#
_entry.id   AF-A0A3E0KQF7-F1
#
_cell.length_a   1.000
_cell.length_b   1.000
_cell.length_c   1.000
_cell.angle_alpha   90.00
_cell.angle_beta   90.00
_cell.angle_gamma   90.00
#
_symmetry.space_group_name_H-M   'P 1'
#
loop_
_entity.id
_entity.type
_entity.pdbx_description
1 polymer ?
#
loop_
_entity_poly.entity_id
_entity_poly.type
_entity_poly.pdbx_seq_one_letter_code
_entity_poly.pdbx_strand_id
1 'polypeptide(L)' 'MKRWPIDPDYLLFVLLILPLPIIGMLNVSPLVRLLLLLPVVILQGLFVWNGLRRSRPRR' A
#
# COMPACT_ATOMS: atom_id res chain seq x y z
N MET A 1 20.96 -2.42 -21.26
CA MET A 1 19.68 -2.61 -20.53
C MET A 1 19.79 -1.91 -19.18
N LYS A 2 19.19 -0.72 -19.04
CA LYS A 2 19.21 0.08 -17.80
C LYS A 2 18.43 -0.68 -16.71
N ARG A 3 19.11 -1.18 -15.68
CA ARG A 3 18.47 -1.57 -14.42
C ARG A 3 17.79 -0.32 -13.86
N TRP A 4 16.47 -0.35 -13.73
CA TRP A 4 15.78 0.67 -12.97
C TRP A 4 16.33 0.63 -11.53
N PRO A 5 16.79 1.75 -10.95
CA PRO A 5 17.42 1.76 -9.64
C PRO A 5 16.40 1.63 -8.49
N ILE A 6 15.15 1.26 -8.79
CA ILE A 6 14.04 1.31 -7.86
C ILE A 6 13.48 -0.09 -7.68
N ASP A 7 13.45 -0.55 -6.43
CA ASP A 7 12.86 -1.83 -6.08
C ASP A 7 11.35 -1.83 -6.41
N PRO A 8 10.84 -2.86 -7.09
CA PRO A 8 9.42 -2.93 -7.46
C PRO A 8 8.51 -2.94 -6.22
N ASP A 9 8.97 -3.51 -5.11
CA ASP A 9 8.26 -3.47 -3.82
C ASP A 9 8.16 -2.03 -3.28
N TYR A 10 9.19 -1.20 -3.48
CA TYR A 10 9.15 0.22 -3.12
C TYR A 10 8.15 1.00 -3.97
N LEU A 11 8.10 0.74 -5.28
CA LEU A 11 7.09 1.31 -6.19
C LEU A 11 5.66 0.96 -5.75
N LEU A 12 5.41 -0.32 -5.44
CA LEU A 12 4.13 -0.80 -4.93
C LEU A 12 3.73 -0.10 -3.62
N PHE A 13 4.67 0.06 -2.69
CA PHE A 13 4.42 0.75 -1.43
C PHE A 13 4.03 2.22 -1.64
N VAL A 14 4.76 2.94 -2.49
CA VAL A 14 4.46 4.36 -2.82
C VAL A 14 3.10 4.49 -3.49
N LEU A 15 2.76 3.58 -4.42
CA LEU A 15 1.46 3.56 -5.09
C LEU A 15 0.30 3.33 -4.11
N LEU A 16 0.51 2.51 -3.08
CA LEU A 16 -0.50 2.25 -2.04
C LEU A 16 -0.70 3.41 -1.06
N ILE A 17 0.26 4.33 -0.95
CA ILE A 17 0.16 5.52 -0.09
C ILE A 17 -0.51 6.68 -0.84
N LEU A 18 -0.27 6.80 -2.14
CA LEU A 18 -0.78 7.88 -2.98
C LEU A 18 -2.30 8.17 -2.85
N PRO A 19 -3.21 7.19 -2.70
CA PRO A 19 -4.63 7.47 -2.56
C PRO A 19 -5.04 7.99 -1.17
N LEU A 20 -4.22 7.81 -0.12
CA LEU A 20 -4.59 8.20 1.26
C LEU A 20 -4.90 9.69 1.42
N PRO A 21 -4.07 10.64 0.91
CA PRO A 21 -4.36 12.07 1.00
C PRO A 21 -5.64 12.44 0.25
N ILE A 22 -5.86 11.82 -0.91
CA ILE A 22 -7.04 12.05 -1.75
C ILE A 22 -8.29 11.66 -0.96
N ILE A 23 -8.32 10.44 -0.40
CA ILE A 23 -9.45 9.95 0.41
C ILE A 23 -9.70 10.83 1.64
N GLY A 24 -8.65 11.34 2.28
CA GLY A 24 -8.74 12.26 3.42
C GLY A 24 -9.32 13.63 3.07
N MET A 25 -9.07 14.13 1.85
CA MET A 25 -9.57 15.42 1.35
C MET A 25 -11.00 15.34 0.81
N LEU A 26 -11.53 14.15 0.53
CA LEU A 26 -12.91 14.00 0.05
C LEU A 26 -13.91 14.48 1.11
N ASN A 27 -14.80 15.39 0.71
CA ASN A 27 -15.94 15.81 1.51
C ASN A 27 -17.09 14.78 1.41
N VAL A 28 -16.90 13.65 2.07
CA VAL A 28 -17.86 12.54 2.14
C VAL A 28 -18.16 12.18 3.59
N SER A 29 -19.24 11.44 3.83
CA SER A 29 -19.58 10.99 5.18
C SER A 29 -18.46 10.12 5.78
N PRO A 30 -18.29 10.10 7.12
CA PRO A 30 -17.26 9.29 7.77
C PRO A 30 -17.34 7.81 7.40
N LEU A 31 -18.55 7.28 7.23
CA LEU A 31 -18.78 5.89 6.86
C LEU A 31 -18.30 5.59 5.43
N VAL A 32 -18.58 6.46 4.47
CA VAL A 32 -18.09 6.31 3.09
C VAL A 32 -16.57 6.42 3.05
N ARG A 33 -15.99 7.35 3.81
CA ARG A 33 -14.54 7.47 3.94
C ARG A 33 -13.92 6.18 4.49
N LEU A 34 -14.52 5.57 5.50
CA LEU A 34 -14.06 4.29 6.06
C LEU A 34 -14.09 3.17 5.02
N LEU A 35 -15.16 3.08 4.22
CA LEU A 35 -15.29 2.09 3.15
C LEU A 35 -14.22 2.29 2.06
N LEU A 36 -13.86 3.54 1.74
CA LEU A 36 -12.80 3.85 0.78
C LEU A 36 -11.40 3.53 1.33
N LEU A 37 -11.18 3.71 2.64
CA LEU A 37 -9.92 3.37 3.30
C LEU A 37 -9.72 1.87 3.45
N LEU A 38 -10.78 1.10 3.65
CA LEU A 38 -10.75 -0.35 3.87
C LEU A 38 -9.88 -1.11 2.84
N PRO A 39 -10.10 -0.98 1.51
CA PRO A 39 -9.28 -1.69 0.53
C PRO A 39 -7.81 -1.26 0.55
N VAL A 40 -7.54 0.03 0.79
CA VAL A 40 -6.17 0.56 0.87
C VAL A 40 -5.43 -0.05 2.06
N VAL A 41 -6.08 -0.09 3.23
CA VAL A 41 -5.51 -0.69 4.45
C VAL A 41 -5.30 -2.19 4.28
N ILE A 42 -6.26 -2.91 3.67
CA ILE A 42 -6.12 -4.35 3.40
C ILE A 42 -4.92 -4.60 2.48
N LEU A 43 -4.79 -3.86 1.37
CA LEU A 43 -3.68 -4.03 0.43
C LEU A 43 -2.33 -3.72 1.07
N GLN A 44 -2.23 -2.67 1.90
CA GLN A 44 -1.02 -2.37 2.66
C GLN A 44 -0.68 -3.48 3.66
N GLY A 45 -1.68 -3.99 4.39
CA GLY A 45 -1.50 -5.12 5.31
C GLY A 45 -1.01 -6.38 4.60
N LEU A 46 -1.59 -6.73 3.45
CA LEU A 46 -1.15 -7.86 2.63
C LEU A 46 0.26 -7.67 2.09
N PHE A 47 0.60 -6.46 1.64
CA PHE A 47 1.94 -6.12 1.17
C PHE A 47 2.99 -6.29 2.27
N VAL A 48 2.74 -5.72 3.46
CA VAL A 48 3.62 -5.86 4.62
C VAL A 48 3.73 -7.33 5.04
N TRP A 49 2.62 -8.06 5.10
CA TRP A 49 2.60 -9.47 5.45
C TRP A 49 3.41 -10.33 4.47
N ASN A 50 3.28 -10.07 3.17
CA ASN A 50 4.04 -10.75 2.14
C ASN A 50 5.54 -10.41 2.22
N GLY A 51 5.88 -9.15 2.49
CA GLY A 51 7.26 -8.72 2.78
C GLY A 51 7.85 -9.48 3.98
N LEU A 52 7.13 -9.51 5.10
CA LEU A 52 7.54 -10.24 6.30
C LEU A 52 7.73 -11.75 6.05
N ARG A 53 6.87 -12.36 5.23
CA ARG A 53 7.04 -13.77 4.81
C ARG A 53 8.29 -13.97 3.96
N ARG A 54 8.58 -13.07 3.02
CA ARG A 54 9.78 -13.13 2.16
C ARG A 54 11.08 -12.89 2.94
N SER A 55 11.04 -12.06 3.98
CA SER A 55 12.19 -11.78 4.85
C SER A 55 12.51 -12.88 5.85
N ARG A 56 11.70 -13.96 5.93
CA ARG A 56 12.08 -15.13 6.73
C ARG A 56 13.28 -15.82 6.07
N PRO A 57 14.40 -16.01 6.80
CA PRO A 57 15.54 -16.71 6.26
C PRO A 57 15.12 -18.15 5.94
N ARG A 58 15.24 -18.53 4.66
CA ARG A 58 15.22 -19.94 4.25
C ARG A 58 16.41 -20.61 4.96
N ARG A 59 16.14 -21.21 6.11
CA ARG A 59 16.99 -22.28 6.66
C ARG A 59 16.85 -23.51 5.77
#